data_AF-A0A9D2P446-F1
#
_entry.id   AF-A0A9D2P446-F1
#
_cell.length_a   1.000
_cell.length_b   1.000
_cell.length_c   1.000
_cell.angle_alpha   90.00
_cell.angle_beta   90.00
_cell.angle_gamma   90.00
#
_symmetry.space_group_name_H-M   'P 1'
#
loop_
_entity.id
_entity.type
_entity.pdbx_description
1 polymer ?
#
loop_
_entity_poly.entity_id
_entity_poly.type
_entity_poly.pdbx_seq_one_letter_code
_entity_poly.pdbx_strand_id
1 'polypeptide(L)'
;MRRMTDKKTLILFSIIYVVVFAVMNMLVFFVFNEKNNVFWISYGFMCAAFVIQIVSMFLAVKALEVEAVFFGIPLVSISLFYFFAAVFISAVFMIFQNAPVKLAIALQVIVLAVYLVIAVIALMARDTVQDVNDNIKVSVVAIRSMQADVETLKAQAQDPALKEKLRKLSETIRYSDPMSNDAVTDIEGRIMQALNELRIFCENGQNADAAKKCGEIEVLFLQRNNLLKATK
;
A
#
# COMPACT_ATOMS: atom_id res chain seq x y z
N MET A 1 1.70 -22.77 -3.89
CA MET A 1 0.76 -22.81 -5.05
C MET A 1 0.33 -21.43 -5.60
N ARG A 2 0.35 -20.32 -4.83
CA ARG A 2 -0.08 -18.98 -5.28
C ARG A 2 0.81 -18.33 -6.39
N ARG A 3 2.14 -18.49 -6.33
CA ARG A 3 3.11 -17.89 -7.29
C ARG A 3 3.02 -18.40 -8.74
N MET A 4 2.44 -19.59 -8.99
CA MET A 4 2.35 -20.17 -10.34
C MET A 4 1.17 -19.59 -11.15
N THR A 5 0.14 -19.10 -10.46
CA THR A 5 -1.04 -18.50 -11.09
C THR A 5 -0.72 -17.11 -11.63
N ASP A 6 0.10 -16.32 -10.92
CA ASP A 6 0.45 -14.95 -11.33
C ASP A 6 1.25 -14.90 -12.64
N LYS A 7 2.26 -15.77 -12.82
CA LYS A 7 3.04 -15.80 -14.06
C LYS A 7 2.19 -16.17 -15.28
N LYS A 8 1.32 -17.16 -15.15
CA LYS A 8 0.41 -17.58 -16.24
C LYS A 8 -0.57 -16.45 -16.58
N THR A 9 -1.13 -15.80 -15.57
CA THR A 9 -2.04 -14.66 -15.73
C THR A 9 -1.35 -13.46 -16.40
N LEU A 10 -0.12 -13.12 -16.01
CA LEU A 10 0.68 -12.06 -16.64
C LEU A 10 1.00 -12.37 -18.10
N ILE A 11 1.34 -13.62 -18.42
CA ILE A 11 1.55 -14.07 -19.80
C ILE A 11 0.26 -13.93 -20.61
N LEU A 12 -0.88 -14.35 -20.06
CA LEU A 12 -2.17 -14.25 -20.73
C LEU A 12 -2.55 -12.79 -21.01
N PHE A 13 -2.37 -11.89 -20.04
CA PHE A 13 -2.58 -10.45 -20.22
C PHE A 13 -1.65 -9.88 -21.30
N SER A 14 -0.38 -10.27 -21.30
CA SER A 14 0.59 -9.82 -22.30
C SER A 14 0.16 -10.23 -23.71
N ILE A 15 -0.34 -11.46 -23.89
CA ILE A 15 -0.88 -11.94 -25.17
C ILE A 15 -2.08 -11.10 -25.60
N ILE A 16 -3.02 -10.81 -24.70
CA ILE A 16 -4.20 -9.97 -24.98
C ILE A 16 -3.76 -8.59 -25.48
N TYR A 17 -2.81 -7.93 -24.80
CA TYR A 17 -2.31 -6.62 -25.22
C TYR A 17 -1.62 -6.66 -26.59
N VAL A 18 -0.85 -7.71 -26.90
CA VAL A 18 -0.24 -7.86 -28.23
C VAL A 18 -1.31 -8.01 -29.31
N VAL A 19 -2.36 -8.78 -29.07
CA VAL A 19 -3.48 -8.93 -30.02
C VAL A 19 -4.22 -7.61 -30.20
N VAL A 20 -4.55 -6.91 -29.11
CA VAL A 20 -5.22 -5.61 -29.19
C VAL A 20 -4.36 -4.59 -29.94
N PHE A 21 -3.04 -4.57 -29.69
CA PHE A 21 -2.11 -3.71 -30.43
C PHE A 21 -2.11 -4.05 -31.93
N ALA A 22 -2.02 -5.33 -32.29
CA ALA A 22 -2.03 -5.76 -33.68
C ALA A 22 -3.33 -5.36 -34.40
N VAL A 23 -4.48 -5.60 -33.77
CA VAL A 23 -5.79 -5.21 -34.30
C VAL A 23 -5.90 -3.68 -34.45
N MET A 24 -5.47 -2.92 -33.45
CA MET A 24 -5.46 -1.46 -33.50
C MET A 24 -4.63 -0.95 -34.68
N ASN A 25 -3.42 -1.48 -34.87
CA ASN A 25 -2.56 -1.10 -35.99
C ASN A 25 -3.18 -1.48 -37.33
N MET A 26 -3.70 -2.70 -37.44
CA MET A 26 -4.40 -3.14 -38.65
C MET A 26 -5.55 -2.20 -39.01
N LEU A 27 -6.38 -1.80 -38.02
CA LEU A 27 -7.48 -0.85 -38.23
C LEU A 27 -6.98 0.53 -38.68
N VAL A 28 -5.94 1.07 -38.04
CA VAL A 28 -5.38 2.38 -38.41
C VAL A 28 -4.90 2.36 -39.87
N PHE A 29 -4.09 1.37 -40.26
CA PHE A 29 -3.56 1.31 -41.63
C PHE A 29 -4.63 0.95 -42.67
N PHE A 30 -5.69 0.25 -42.28
CA PHE A 30 -6.82 -0.05 -43.15
C PHE A 30 -7.73 1.15 -43.39
N VAL A 31 -7.99 1.96 -42.35
CA VAL A 31 -8.88 3.13 -42.43
C VAL A 31 -8.19 4.33 -43.08
N PHE A 32 -6.91 4.56 -42.80
CA PHE A 32 -6.19 5.77 -43.21
C PHE A 32 -5.26 5.51 -44.42
N ASN A 33 -5.70 5.95 -45.59
CA ASN A 33 -4.93 5.83 -46.84
C ASN A 33 -3.79 6.86 -46.91
N GLU A 34 -4.09 8.14 -46.65
CA GLU A 34 -3.14 9.25 -46.64
C GLU A 34 -2.31 9.27 -45.34
N LYS A 35 -0.99 9.47 -45.47
CA LYS A 35 -0.02 9.34 -44.36
C LYS A 35 0.94 10.53 -44.31
N ASN A 36 0.41 11.71 -44.02
CA ASN A 36 1.22 12.92 -43.89
C ASN A 36 1.90 13.05 -42.50
N ASN A 37 2.58 14.17 -42.24
CA ASN A 37 3.28 14.39 -40.96
C ASN A 37 2.33 14.39 -39.75
N VAL A 38 1.11 14.91 -39.90
CA VAL A 38 0.10 14.94 -38.82
C VAL A 38 -0.33 13.51 -38.46
N PHE A 39 -0.52 12.66 -39.48
CA PHE A 39 -0.81 11.25 -39.30
C PHE A 39 0.27 10.54 -38.48
N TRP A 40 1.53 10.61 -38.91
CA TRP A 40 2.63 9.90 -38.25
C TRP A 40 2.85 10.36 -36.80
N ILE A 41 2.73 11.66 -36.54
CA ILE A 41 2.84 12.20 -35.18
C ILE A 41 1.69 11.68 -34.31
N SER A 42 0.47 11.74 -34.81
CA SER A 42 -0.71 11.28 -34.06
C SER A 42 -0.66 9.77 -33.82
N TYR A 43 -0.17 9.00 -34.78
CA TYR A 43 0.05 7.57 -34.66
C TYR A 43 1.13 7.24 -33.64
N GLY A 44 2.22 8.00 -33.62
CA GLY A 44 3.28 7.88 -32.62
C GLY A 44 2.74 8.06 -31.19
N PHE A 45 1.94 9.09 -30.96
CA PHE A 45 1.30 9.29 -29.66
C PHE A 45 0.26 8.23 -29.31
N MET A 46 -0.52 7.75 -30.27
CA MET A 46 -1.44 6.63 -30.05
C MET A 46 -0.70 5.37 -29.58
N CYS A 47 0.43 5.05 -30.22
CA CYS A 47 1.30 3.96 -29.79
C CYS A 47 1.90 4.20 -28.41
N ALA A 48 2.37 5.43 -28.13
CA ALA A 48 2.90 5.80 -26.83
C ALA A 48 1.84 5.67 -25.72
N ALA A 49 0.60 6.08 -25.97
CA ALA A 49 -0.50 5.93 -25.03
C ALA A 49 -0.79 4.45 -24.73
N PHE A 50 -0.71 3.58 -25.73
CA PHE A 50 -0.84 2.14 -25.55
C PHE A 50 0.27 1.56 -24.67
N VAL A 51 1.53 1.95 -24.91
CA VAL A 51 2.67 1.54 -24.08
C VAL A 51 2.51 2.05 -22.64
N ILE A 52 2.12 3.31 -22.46
CA ILE A 52 1.87 3.90 -21.15
C ILE A 52 0.78 3.13 -20.41
N GLN A 53 -0.32 2.77 -21.08
CA GLN A 53 -1.39 1.96 -20.49
C GLN A 53 -0.87 0.62 -19.96
N ILE A 54 -0.03 -0.07 -20.74
CA ILE A 54 0.60 -1.33 -20.34
C ILE A 54 1.49 -1.12 -19.12
N VAL A 55 2.37 -0.11 -19.17
CA VAL A 55 3.29 0.21 -18.06
C VAL A 55 2.51 0.53 -16.79
N SER A 56 1.46 1.34 -16.87
CA SER A 56 0.63 1.73 -15.73
C SER A 56 -0.14 0.55 -15.15
N MET A 57 -0.60 -0.39 -15.98
CA MET A 57 -1.16 -1.65 -15.51
C MET A 57 -0.11 -2.49 -14.77
N PHE A 58 1.10 -2.63 -15.29
CA PHE A 58 2.17 -3.38 -14.60
C PHE A 58 2.56 -2.73 -13.27
N LEU A 59 2.63 -1.40 -13.21
CA LEU A 59 2.88 -0.66 -11.96
C LEU A 59 1.76 -0.87 -10.94
N ALA A 60 0.50 -0.90 -11.39
CA ALA A 60 -0.65 -1.17 -10.53
C ALA A 60 -0.72 -2.63 -10.05
N VAL A 61 -0.39 -3.62 -10.90
CA VAL A 61 -0.37 -5.03 -10.49
C VAL A 61 0.71 -5.29 -9.46
N LYS A 62 1.91 -4.71 -9.63
CA LYS A 62 2.94 -4.73 -8.58
C LYS A 62 2.46 -4.05 -7.29
N ALA A 63 1.53 -3.09 -7.38
CA ALA A 63 0.93 -2.47 -6.21
C ALA A 63 -0.06 -3.39 -5.47
N LEU A 64 -0.75 -4.28 -6.18
CA LEU A 64 -1.71 -5.22 -5.59
C LEU A 64 -1.05 -6.36 -4.79
N GLU A 65 0.22 -6.67 -5.05
CA GLU A 65 1.00 -7.63 -4.26
C GLU A 65 1.26 -7.14 -2.83
N VAL A 66 1.17 -5.82 -2.62
CA VAL A 66 1.20 -5.18 -1.30
C VAL A 66 -0.24 -4.89 -0.89
N GLU A 67 -0.59 -5.02 0.39
CA GLU A 67 -1.97 -4.80 0.89
C GLU A 67 -2.53 -3.38 0.62
N ALA A 68 -1.75 -2.50 -0.03
CA ALA A 68 -2.16 -1.22 -0.61
C ALA A 68 -3.08 -1.36 -1.85
N VAL A 69 -4.01 -2.33 -1.83
CA VAL A 69 -5.02 -2.58 -2.88
C VAL A 69 -5.89 -1.33 -3.14
N PHE A 70 -5.98 -0.42 -2.16
CA PHE A 70 -6.81 0.77 -2.23
C PHE A 70 -6.37 1.79 -3.30
N PHE A 71 -5.10 1.79 -3.73
CA PHE A 71 -4.56 2.80 -4.67
C PHE A 71 -4.11 2.27 -6.04
N GLY A 72 -3.91 0.97 -6.20
CA GLY A 72 -3.65 0.37 -7.53
C GLY A 72 -4.84 0.54 -8.49
N ILE A 73 -6.07 0.49 -7.97
CA ILE A 73 -7.32 0.59 -8.74
C ILE A 73 -7.55 2.01 -9.33
N PRO A 74 -7.32 3.10 -8.58
CA PRO A 74 -7.29 4.46 -9.13
C PRO A 74 -6.31 4.64 -10.29
N LEU A 75 -5.07 4.13 -10.19
CA LEU A 75 -4.06 4.32 -11.24
C LEU A 75 -4.48 3.66 -12.57
N VAL A 76 -5.02 2.43 -12.51
CA VAL A 76 -5.53 1.75 -13.72
C VAL A 76 -6.70 2.52 -14.31
N SER A 77 -7.66 2.95 -13.49
CA SER A 77 -8.83 3.70 -13.94
C SER A 77 -8.46 5.01 -14.63
N ILE A 78 -7.53 5.78 -14.04
CA ILE A 78 -7.04 7.03 -14.60
C ILE A 78 -6.24 6.78 -15.90
N SER A 79 -5.42 5.72 -15.94
CA SER A 79 -4.68 5.36 -17.15
C SER A 79 -5.61 5.02 -18.32
N LEU A 80 -6.71 4.30 -18.07
CA LEU A 80 -7.71 3.97 -19.09
C LEU A 80 -8.38 5.23 -19.65
N PHE A 81 -8.73 6.19 -18.79
CA PHE A 81 -9.31 7.46 -19.24
C PHE A 81 -8.34 8.23 -20.13
N TYR A 82 -7.07 8.32 -19.72
CA TYR A 82 -6.01 8.89 -20.55
C TYR A 82 -5.86 8.16 -21.88
N PHE A 83 -5.83 6.82 -21.87
CA PHE A 83 -5.68 6.00 -23.06
C PHE A 83 -6.78 6.28 -24.08
N PHE A 84 -8.05 6.23 -23.67
CA PHE A 84 -9.16 6.51 -24.58
C PHE A 84 -9.17 7.96 -25.07
N ALA A 85 -8.84 8.94 -24.22
CA ALA A 85 -8.72 10.33 -24.63
C ALA A 85 -7.59 10.52 -25.67
N ALA A 86 -6.42 9.92 -25.45
CA ALA A 86 -5.27 10.02 -26.35
C ALA A 86 -5.54 9.33 -27.69
N VAL A 87 -6.18 8.15 -27.67
CA VAL A 87 -6.61 7.43 -28.88
C VAL A 87 -7.63 8.27 -29.65
N PHE A 88 -8.61 8.85 -28.97
CA PHE A 88 -9.63 9.70 -29.59
C PHE A 88 -9.01 10.93 -30.26
N ILE A 89 -8.16 11.66 -29.54
CA ILE A 89 -7.46 12.84 -30.09
C ILE A 89 -6.58 12.45 -31.28
N SER A 90 -5.86 11.33 -31.17
CA SER A 90 -5.03 10.81 -32.26
C SER A 90 -5.86 10.48 -33.50
N ALA A 91 -7.00 9.79 -33.33
CA ALA A 91 -7.91 9.47 -34.43
C ALA A 91 -8.48 10.73 -35.09
N VAL A 92 -8.87 11.75 -34.31
CA VAL A 92 -9.35 13.03 -34.83
C VAL A 92 -8.29 13.68 -35.72
N PHE A 93 -7.03 13.77 -35.27
CA PHE A 93 -5.96 14.36 -36.09
C PHE A 93 -5.55 13.50 -37.30
N MET A 94 -5.71 12.18 -37.24
CA MET A 94 -5.53 11.30 -38.41
C MET A 94 -6.64 11.46 -39.45
N ILE A 95 -7.86 11.82 -39.04
CA ILE A 95 -8.97 12.16 -39.95
C ILE A 95 -8.76 13.56 -40.54
N PHE A 96 -8.48 14.54 -39.68
CA PHE A 96 -8.33 15.95 -40.05
C PHE A 96 -6.86 16.33 -40.27
N GLN A 97 -6.24 15.69 -41.27
CA GLN A 97 -4.80 15.83 -41.53
C GLN A 97 -4.36 17.22 -42.02
N ASN A 98 -5.30 18.11 -42.35
CA ASN A 98 -5.06 19.50 -42.73
C ASN A 98 -4.72 20.41 -41.53
N ALA A 99 -4.87 19.91 -40.30
CA ALA A 99 -4.59 20.69 -39.11
C ALA A 99 -3.09 21.01 -38.96
N PRO A 100 -2.72 22.12 -38.29
CA PRO A 100 -1.32 22.43 -38.01
C PRO A 100 -0.69 21.35 -37.14
N VAL A 101 0.48 20.83 -37.55
CA VAL A 101 1.26 19.83 -36.79
C VAL A 101 1.51 20.28 -35.35
N LYS A 102 1.79 21.57 -35.14
CA LYS A 102 2.02 22.15 -33.80
C LYS A 102 0.80 21.99 -32.88
N LEU A 103 -0.40 22.10 -33.43
CA LEU A 103 -1.64 21.96 -32.67
C LEU A 103 -1.86 20.50 -32.24
N ALA A 104 -1.61 19.54 -33.15
CA ALA A 104 -1.68 18.12 -32.85
C ALA A 104 -0.73 17.76 -31.70
N ILE A 105 0.54 18.18 -31.79
CA ILE A 105 1.54 17.96 -30.73
C ILE A 105 1.09 18.59 -29.42
N ALA A 106 0.65 19.86 -29.44
CA ALA A 106 0.28 20.58 -28.22
C ALA A 106 -0.84 19.87 -27.44
N LEU A 107 -1.93 19.46 -28.10
CA LEU A 107 -3.04 18.79 -27.43
C LEU A 107 -2.65 17.41 -26.88
N GLN A 108 -1.89 16.62 -27.64
CA GLN A 108 -1.43 15.30 -27.23
C GLN A 108 -0.50 15.39 -26.00
N VAL A 109 0.43 16.36 -26.01
CA VAL A 109 1.36 16.61 -24.90
C VAL A 109 0.64 17.10 -23.66
N ILE A 110 -0.36 18.00 -23.80
CA ILE A 110 -1.15 18.49 -22.66
C ILE A 110 -1.88 17.33 -21.97
N VAL A 111 -2.55 16.47 -22.73
CA VAL A 111 -3.29 15.33 -22.16
C VAL A 111 -2.35 14.33 -21.49
N LEU A 112 -1.17 14.08 -22.08
CA LEU A 112 -0.13 13.27 -21.45
C LEU A 112 0.39 13.91 -20.15
N ALA A 113 0.67 15.22 -20.15
CA ALA A 113 1.19 15.92 -18.97
C ALA A 113 0.20 15.87 -17.80
N VAL A 114 -1.09 16.12 -18.07
CA VAL A 114 -2.16 16.01 -17.06
C VAL A 114 -2.20 14.59 -16.46
N TYR A 115 -2.14 13.57 -17.32
CA TYR A 115 -2.09 12.19 -16.87
C TYR A 115 -0.88 11.91 -15.97
N LEU A 116 0.33 12.32 -16.38
CA LEU A 116 1.55 12.07 -15.62
C LEU A 116 1.53 12.74 -14.24
N VAL A 117 1.01 13.97 -14.13
CA VAL A 117 0.88 14.65 -12.83
C VAL A 117 -0.05 13.85 -11.90
N ILE A 118 -1.23 13.44 -12.39
CA ILE A 118 -2.18 12.68 -11.59
C ILE A 118 -1.60 11.31 -11.22
N ALA A 119 -0.91 10.64 -12.15
CA ALA A 119 -0.29 9.34 -11.91
C ALA A 119 0.80 9.44 -10.82
N VAL A 120 1.66 10.47 -10.84
CA VAL A 120 2.68 10.69 -9.80
C VAL A 120 2.03 10.94 -8.45
N ILE A 121 0.98 11.76 -8.37
CA ILE A 121 0.26 12.00 -7.10
C ILE A 121 -0.33 10.69 -6.56
N ALA A 122 -0.93 9.87 -7.42
CA ALA A 122 -1.48 8.57 -7.03
C ALA A 122 -0.40 7.61 -6.51
N LEU A 123 0.79 7.62 -7.12
CA LEU A 123 1.93 6.82 -6.66
C LEU A 123 2.48 7.32 -5.32
N MET A 124 2.62 8.63 -5.12
CA MET A 124 3.08 9.18 -3.84
C MET A 124 2.12 8.88 -2.69
N ALA A 125 0.82 9.06 -2.92
CA ALA A 125 -0.20 8.75 -1.92
C ALA A 125 -0.19 7.27 -1.52
N ARG A 126 0.11 6.38 -2.48
CA ARG A 126 0.29 4.96 -2.22
C ARG A 126 1.47 4.69 -1.28
N ASP A 127 2.65 5.21 -1.60
CA ASP A 127 3.87 4.92 -0.84
C ASP A 127 3.72 5.34 0.63
N THR A 128 3.13 6.52 0.87
CA THR A 128 2.83 6.99 2.23
C THR A 128 1.87 6.07 2.99
N VAL A 129 0.81 5.57 2.35
CA VAL A 129 -0.16 4.68 3.02
C VAL A 129 0.42 3.30 3.29
N GLN A 130 1.28 2.80 2.40
CA GLN A 130 1.94 1.51 2.57
C GLN A 130 2.87 1.52 3.78
N ASP A 131 3.69 2.56 3.93
CA ASP A 131 4.60 2.72 5.06
C ASP A 131 3.84 2.76 6.39
N VAL A 132 2.71 3.47 6.44
CA VAL A 132 1.84 3.51 7.63
C VAL A 132 1.27 2.13 7.95
N ASN A 133 0.77 1.39 6.95
CA ASN A 133 0.18 0.07 7.17
C ASN A 133 1.20 -0.97 7.65
N ASP A 134 2.42 -0.95 7.10
CA ASP A 134 3.47 -1.88 7.50
C ASP A 134 3.95 -1.60 8.94
N ASN A 135 4.07 -0.33 9.32
CA ASN A 135 4.36 0.07 10.71
C ASN A 135 3.26 -0.38 11.69
N ILE A 136 1.99 -0.26 11.29
CA ILE A 136 0.86 -0.77 12.11
C ILE A 136 0.96 -2.28 12.29
N LYS A 137 1.26 -3.05 11.24
CA LYS A 137 1.39 -4.51 11.36
C LYS A 137 2.48 -4.94 12.33
N VAL A 138 3.67 -4.33 12.22
CA VAL A 138 4.79 -4.63 13.14
C VAL A 138 4.37 -4.35 14.58
N SER A 139 3.71 -3.22 14.81
CA SER A 139 3.22 -2.80 16.12
C SER A 139 2.14 -3.75 16.68
N VAL A 140 1.19 -4.18 15.84
CA VAL A 140 0.17 -5.20 16.20
C VAL A 140 0.82 -6.52 16.59
N VAL A 141 1.83 -6.98 15.83
CA VAL A 141 2.56 -8.22 16.14
C VAL A 141 3.27 -8.10 17.49
N ALA A 142 3.93 -6.97 17.75
CA ALA A 142 4.60 -6.72 19.03
C ALA A 142 3.62 -6.77 20.21
N ILE A 143 2.48 -6.07 20.13
CA ILE A 143 1.46 -6.07 21.19
C ILE A 143 0.87 -7.46 21.39
N ARG A 144 0.59 -8.20 20.31
CA ARG A 144 0.11 -9.59 20.41
C ARG A 144 1.14 -10.52 21.05
N SER A 145 2.43 -10.32 20.76
CA SER A 145 3.51 -11.08 21.40
C SER A 145 3.53 -10.81 22.90
N MET A 146 3.54 -9.54 23.32
CA MET A 146 3.49 -9.17 24.73
C MET A 146 2.25 -9.72 25.44
N GLN A 147 1.09 -9.71 24.77
CA GLN A 147 -0.14 -10.30 25.30
C GLN A 147 0.01 -11.82 25.51
N ALA A 148 0.56 -12.53 24.52
CA ALA A 148 0.78 -13.97 24.60
C ALA A 148 1.75 -14.35 25.71
N ASP A 149 2.80 -13.55 25.93
CA ASP A 149 3.75 -13.74 27.02
C ASP A 149 3.06 -13.62 28.39
N VAL A 150 2.25 -12.56 28.59
CA VAL A 150 1.50 -12.37 29.83
C VAL A 150 0.44 -13.46 30.05
N GLU A 151 -0.24 -13.90 29.00
CA GLU A 151 -1.18 -15.04 29.08
C GLU A 151 -0.48 -16.33 29.49
N THR A 152 0.74 -16.56 29.00
CA THR A 152 1.56 -17.71 29.39
C THR A 152 1.93 -17.65 30.87
N LEU A 153 2.39 -16.48 31.35
CA LEU A 153 2.68 -16.27 32.77
C LEU A 153 1.44 -16.49 33.64
N LYS A 154 0.26 -16.01 33.20
CA LYS A 154 -1.01 -16.21 33.89
C LYS A 154 -1.39 -17.69 33.99
N ALA A 155 -1.14 -18.47 32.94
CA ALA A 155 -1.40 -19.90 32.93
C ALA A 155 -0.50 -20.67 33.91
N GLN A 156 0.75 -20.21 34.08
CA GLN A 156 1.74 -20.80 35.00
C GLN A 156 1.56 -20.36 36.46
N ALA A 157 0.95 -19.19 36.70
CA ALA A 157 0.74 -18.67 38.04
C ALA A 157 -0.18 -19.57 38.89
N GLN A 158 0.33 -20.01 40.04
CA GLN A 158 -0.42 -20.78 41.03
C GLN A 158 -1.14 -19.89 42.06
N ASP A 159 -0.57 -18.73 42.38
CA ASP A 159 -1.15 -17.78 43.31
C ASP A 159 -2.38 -17.08 42.71
N PRO A 160 -3.56 -17.17 43.34
CA PRO A 160 -4.78 -16.56 42.81
C PRO A 160 -4.71 -15.03 42.68
N ALA A 161 -4.01 -14.35 43.60
CA ALA A 161 -3.91 -12.89 43.59
C ALA A 161 -3.03 -12.40 42.42
N LEU A 162 -1.89 -13.06 42.18
CA LEU A 162 -1.03 -12.79 41.03
C LEU A 162 -1.75 -13.11 39.71
N LYS A 163 -2.51 -14.21 39.65
CA LYS A 163 -3.26 -14.61 38.46
C LYS A 163 -4.27 -13.54 38.04
N GLU A 164 -4.93 -12.91 39.01
CA GLU A 164 -5.87 -11.80 38.76
C GLU A 164 -5.15 -10.54 38.25
N LYS A 165 -3.95 -10.23 38.77
CA LYS A 165 -3.13 -9.13 38.26
C LYS A 165 -2.67 -9.36 36.82
N LEU A 166 -2.21 -10.57 36.50
CA LEU A 166 -1.81 -10.94 35.14
C LEU A 166 -3.01 -10.94 34.17
N ARG A 167 -4.21 -11.33 34.62
CA ARG A 167 -5.45 -11.21 33.84
C ARG A 167 -5.71 -9.75 33.48
N LYS A 168 -5.64 -8.84 34.46
CA LYS A 168 -5.87 -7.42 34.23
C LYS A 168 -4.84 -6.80 33.30
N LEU A 169 -3.56 -7.15 33.47
CA LEU A 169 -2.49 -6.71 32.57
C LEU A 169 -2.71 -7.21 31.14
N SER A 170 -3.08 -8.48 30.94
CA SER A 170 -3.41 -9.04 29.62
C SER A 170 -4.54 -8.26 28.94
N GLU A 171 -5.59 -7.89 29.70
CA GLU A 171 -6.66 -7.03 29.19
C GLU A 171 -6.15 -5.64 28.81
N THR A 172 -5.31 -5.01 29.63
CA THR A 172 -4.69 -3.72 29.30
C THR A 172 -3.89 -3.79 27.98
N ILE A 173 -3.11 -4.84 27.77
CA ILE A 173 -2.36 -5.03 26.52
C ILE A 173 -3.32 -5.26 25.35
N ARG A 174 -4.31 -6.13 25.52
CA ARG A 174 -5.31 -6.48 24.48
C ARG A 174 -6.09 -5.26 23.98
N TYR A 175 -6.44 -4.34 24.88
CA TYR A 175 -7.20 -3.14 24.57
C TYR A 175 -6.33 -1.88 24.35
N SER A 176 -5.00 -2.05 24.25
CA SER A 176 -4.09 -0.95 23.93
C SER A 176 -4.19 -0.53 22.46
N ASP A 177 -3.83 0.73 22.17
CA ASP A 177 -3.82 1.23 20.79
C ASP A 177 -2.70 0.51 20.00
N PRO A 178 -3.00 -0.20 18.90
CA PRO A 178 -1.99 -0.93 18.14
C PRO A 178 -0.98 -0.02 17.43
N MET A 179 -1.21 1.28 17.35
CA MET A 179 -0.35 2.24 16.68
C MET A 179 0.95 2.45 17.45
N SER A 180 2.09 2.61 16.77
CA SER A 180 3.35 3.11 17.35
C SER A 180 3.89 4.25 16.50
N ASN A 181 4.70 5.12 17.11
CA ASN A 181 5.41 6.23 16.47
C ASN A 181 6.68 6.59 17.27
N ASP A 182 7.49 7.51 16.72
CA ASP A 182 8.77 7.91 17.32
C ASP A 182 8.60 8.44 18.77
N ALA A 183 7.50 9.13 19.06
CA ALA A 183 7.26 9.71 20.36
C ALA A 183 7.02 8.68 21.48
N VAL A 184 6.65 7.45 21.14
CA VAL A 184 6.45 6.37 22.12
C VAL A 184 7.55 5.32 22.13
N THR A 185 8.60 5.47 21.31
CA THR A 185 9.68 4.47 21.22
C THR A 185 10.37 4.24 22.57
N ASP A 186 10.66 5.30 23.33
CA ASP A 186 11.27 5.20 24.66
C ASP A 186 10.38 4.42 25.66
N ILE A 187 9.09 4.75 25.70
CA ILE A 187 8.18 4.10 26.65
C ILE A 187 7.89 2.65 26.27
N GLU A 188 7.86 2.32 24.97
CA GLU A 188 7.78 0.94 24.51
C GLU A 188 9.00 0.11 24.91
N GLY A 189 10.20 0.68 24.83
CA GLY A 189 11.42 0.04 25.34
C GLY A 189 11.34 -0.25 26.85
N ARG A 190 10.83 0.72 27.62
CA ARG A 190 10.60 0.55 29.07
C ARG A 190 9.55 -0.51 29.38
N ILE A 191 8.49 -0.61 28.58
CA ILE A 191 7.48 -1.68 28.69
C ILE A 191 8.11 -3.05 28.46
N MET A 192 8.92 -3.21 27.40
CA MET A 192 9.59 -4.47 27.11
C MET A 192 10.55 -4.89 28.23
N GLN A 193 11.33 -3.95 28.76
CA GLN A 193 12.21 -4.21 29.90
C GLN A 193 11.39 -4.63 31.14
N ALA A 194 10.31 -3.91 31.45
CA ALA A 194 9.45 -4.22 32.59
C ALA A 194 8.76 -5.58 32.47
N LEU A 195 8.36 -6.00 31.27
CA LEU A 195 7.82 -7.34 31.00
C LEU A 195 8.86 -8.44 31.21
N ASN A 196 10.12 -8.20 30.83
CA ASN A 196 11.20 -9.15 31.09
C ASN A 196 11.47 -9.29 32.61
N GLU A 197 11.46 -8.18 33.35
CA GLU A 197 11.55 -8.21 34.81
C GLU A 197 10.37 -8.94 35.45
N LEU A 198 9.14 -8.71 34.97
CA LEU A 198 7.95 -9.44 35.42
C LEU A 198 8.13 -10.96 35.22
N ARG A 199 8.64 -11.39 34.06
CA ARG A 199 8.91 -12.80 33.79
C ARG A 199 9.90 -13.39 34.80
N ILE A 200 10.99 -12.68 35.10
CA ILE A 200 11.99 -13.12 36.09
C ILE A 200 11.36 -13.26 37.48
N PHE A 201 10.52 -12.31 37.91
CA PHE A 201 9.83 -12.43 39.21
C PHE A 201 8.87 -13.62 39.27
N CYS A 202 8.15 -13.91 38.18
CA CYS A 202 7.29 -15.08 38.08
C CYS A 202 8.09 -16.40 38.12
N GLU A 203 9.20 -16.49 37.39
CA GLU A 203 10.07 -17.67 37.36
C GLU A 203 10.72 -17.96 38.73
N ASN A 204 11.06 -16.91 39.48
CA ASN A 204 11.64 -17.01 40.82
C ASN A 204 10.60 -17.20 41.94
N GLY A 205 9.30 -17.27 41.61
CA GLY A 205 8.22 -17.41 42.60
C GLY A 205 7.98 -16.17 43.49
N GLN A 206 8.49 -15.00 43.08
CA GLN A 206 8.37 -13.74 43.80
C GLN A 206 7.02 -13.06 43.52
N ASN A 207 5.93 -13.68 44.00
CA ASN A 207 4.57 -13.28 43.64
C ASN A 207 4.23 -11.82 44.01
N ALA A 208 4.72 -11.31 45.13
CA ALA A 208 4.48 -9.94 45.56
C ALA A 208 5.15 -8.91 44.64
N ASP A 209 6.40 -9.16 44.26
CA ASP A 209 7.16 -8.29 43.34
C ASP A 209 6.57 -8.35 41.93
N ALA A 210 6.19 -9.55 41.46
CA ALA A 210 5.51 -9.75 40.19
C ALA A 210 4.16 -8.99 40.14
N ALA A 211 3.38 -9.04 41.21
CA ALA A 211 2.10 -8.33 41.30
C ALA A 211 2.28 -6.80 41.27
N LYS A 212 3.33 -6.28 41.91
CA LYS A 212 3.70 -4.86 41.84
C LYS A 212 4.13 -4.48 40.42
N LYS A 213 4.96 -5.32 39.78
CA LYS A 213 5.44 -5.10 38.41
C LYS A 213 4.31 -5.07 37.39
N CYS A 214 3.28 -5.91 37.54
CA CYS A 214 2.07 -5.83 36.72
C CYS A 214 1.44 -4.43 36.75
N GLY A 215 1.31 -3.84 37.93
CA GLY A 215 0.76 -2.48 38.09
C GLY A 215 1.64 -1.41 37.45
N GLU A 216 2.97 -1.53 37.54
CA GLU A 216 3.90 -0.62 36.86
C GLU A 216 3.73 -0.68 35.33
N ILE A 217 3.60 -1.89 34.76
CA ILE A 217 3.40 -2.08 33.33
C ILE A 217 2.06 -1.50 32.87
N GLU A 218 0.98 -1.69 33.63
CA GLU A 218 -0.33 -1.07 33.33
C GLU A 218 -0.22 0.46 33.23
N VAL A 219 0.53 1.10 34.13
CA VAL A 219 0.77 2.55 34.12
C VAL A 219 1.59 2.97 32.89
N LEU A 220 2.60 2.20 32.52
CA LEU A 220 3.38 2.47 31.30
C LEU A 220 2.52 2.39 30.04
N PHE A 221 1.61 1.41 29.95
CA PHE A 221 0.65 1.33 28.83
C PHE A 221 -0.32 2.51 28.81
N LEU A 222 -0.79 2.99 29.97
CA LEU A 222 -1.62 4.20 30.05
C LEU A 222 -0.87 5.44 29.57
N GLN A 223 0.38 5.62 30.02
CA GLN A 223 1.24 6.71 29.58
C GLN A 223 1.49 6.66 28.07
N ARG A 224 1.83 5.48 27.54
CA ARG A 224 2.01 5.25 26.10
C ARG A 224 0.76 5.65 25.32
N ASN A 225 -0.42 5.18 25.74
CA ASN A 225 -1.68 5.48 25.05
C ASN A 225 -2.03 6.98 25.10
N ASN A 226 -1.70 7.67 26.19
CA ASN A 226 -1.90 9.12 26.27
C ASN A 226 -0.91 9.90 25.39
N LEU A 227 0.35 9.47 25.32
CA LEU A 227 1.34 10.02 24.39
C LEU A 227 0.87 9.84 22.95
N LEU A 228 0.44 8.63 22.56
CA LEU A 228 -0.11 8.38 21.22
C LEU A 228 -1.29 9.31 20.88
N LYS A 229 -2.18 9.57 21.83
CA LYS A 229 -3.30 10.51 21.64
C LYS A 229 -2.83 11.96 21.46
N ALA A 230 -1.77 12.37 22.13
CA ALA A 230 -1.22 13.73 22.03
C ALA A 230 -0.40 13.95 20.75
N THR A 231 0.12 12.87 20.16
CA THR A 231 1.00 12.89 18.98
C THR A 231 0.33 12.33 17.71
N LYS A 232 -1.00 12.23 17.72
CA LYS A 232 -1.81 11.74 16.60
C LYS A 232 -2.07 12.81 15.55
#